data_AF-A0AAN5IBJ8-F1
#
_entry.id   AF-A0AAN5IBJ8-F1
#
_cell.length_a   1.000
_cell.length_b   1.000
_cell.length_c   1.000
_cell.angle_alpha   90.00
_cell.angle_beta   90.00
_cell.angle_gamma   90.00
#
_symmetry.space_group_name_H-M   'P 1'
#
loop_
_entity.id
_entity.type
_entity.pdbx_description
1 polymer ?
#
loop_
_entity_poly.entity_id
_entity_poly.type
_entity_poly.pdbx_seq_one_letter_code
_entity_poly.pdbx_strand_id
1 'polypeptide(L)'
;KSFQTAAWQVDMVCEMFDALDECQSVLKAARVIKVLPEGFVQVGPEGADIVTDSIIVHQSSPILFPVGYAKEHSITLQGPKGDNVDLDENGSADEVLNWVSFLKRKGYKIAPDHFFYQTRMSDVPFTMGMHLEAIDQNGKVLRPATVKAIKGRLVLIGFDGWEE
;
A
#
# COMPACT_ATOMS: atom_id res chain seq x y z
N LYS A 1 25.78 -16.67 18.82
CA LYS A 1 25.48 -15.60 17.85
C LYS A 1 24.04 -15.17 18.12
N SER A 2 23.82 -13.98 18.65
CA SER A 2 22.46 -13.45 18.80
C SER A 2 21.87 -13.30 17.40
N PHE A 3 20.71 -13.90 17.15
CA PHE A 3 19.93 -13.56 15.98
C PHE A 3 19.42 -12.14 16.20
N GLN A 4 20.08 -11.16 15.61
CA GLN A 4 19.55 -9.81 15.55
C GLN A 4 18.33 -9.90 14.64
N THR A 5 17.13 -9.89 15.23
CA THR A 5 15.89 -9.71 14.47
C THR A 5 16.06 -8.48 13.60
N ALA A 6 15.82 -8.63 12.29
CA ALA A 6 15.93 -7.51 11.37
C ALA A 6 14.99 -6.39 11.87
N ALA A 7 15.44 -5.14 11.76
CA ALA A 7 14.65 -3.97 12.10
C ALA A 7 14.43 -3.11 10.85
N TRP A 8 13.37 -2.30 10.86
CA TRP A 8 13.14 -1.27 9.84
C TRP A 8 14.37 -0.35 9.73
N GLN A 9 14.70 0.03 8.51
CA GLN A 9 15.82 0.93 8.19
C GLN A 9 15.35 2.01 7.22
N VAL A 10 15.99 3.18 7.31
CA VAL A 10 15.85 4.23 6.29
C VAL A 10 16.18 3.64 4.92
N ASP A 11 15.45 4.09 3.89
CA ASP A 11 15.53 3.61 2.52
C ASP A 11 15.08 2.17 2.27
N MET A 12 14.47 1.52 3.28
CA MET A 12 13.68 0.33 2.99
C MET A 12 12.42 0.70 2.21
N VAL A 13 12.06 -0.11 1.22
CA VAL A 13 10.88 0.08 0.39
C VAL A 13 9.81 -0.97 0.65
N CYS A 14 8.56 -0.56 0.46
CA CYS A 14 7.36 -1.35 0.65
C CYS A 14 6.24 -0.79 -0.23
N GLU A 15 5.05 -1.37 -0.12
CA GLU A 15 3.82 -0.82 -0.68
C GLU A 15 2.98 -0.23 0.46
N MET A 16 2.25 0.84 0.19
CA MET A 16 1.40 1.49 1.21
C MET A 16 0.02 1.80 0.65
N PHE A 17 -0.96 1.79 1.54
CA PHE A 17 -2.27 2.34 1.24
C PHE A 17 -2.18 3.84 1.05
N ASP A 18 -2.79 4.36 -0.01
CA ASP A 18 -2.87 5.79 -0.24
C ASP A 18 -4.06 6.38 0.50
N ALA A 19 -3.82 7.00 1.66
CA ALA A 19 -4.88 7.64 2.43
C ALA A 19 -5.49 8.88 1.72
N LEU A 20 -4.80 9.40 0.70
CA LEU A 20 -5.25 10.54 -0.11
C LEU A 20 -5.96 10.11 -1.40
N ASP A 21 -5.97 8.82 -1.73
CA ASP A 21 -6.74 8.30 -2.87
C ASP A 21 -8.23 8.34 -2.53
N GLU A 22 -9.01 9.11 -3.28
CA GLU A 22 -10.46 9.26 -3.03
C GLU A 22 -11.21 7.93 -3.18
N CYS A 23 -10.73 7.06 -4.09
CA CYS A 23 -11.32 5.75 -4.36
C CYS A 23 -10.75 4.64 -3.47
N GLN A 24 -9.67 4.91 -2.74
CA GLN A 24 -8.98 3.95 -1.85
C GLN A 24 -8.73 2.57 -2.47
N SER A 25 -8.49 2.55 -3.78
CA SER A 25 -8.48 1.31 -4.59
C SER A 25 -7.10 0.94 -5.10
N VAL A 26 -6.10 1.80 -4.84
CA VAL A 26 -4.73 1.66 -5.31
C VAL A 26 -3.76 1.55 -4.13
N LEU A 27 -2.63 0.89 -4.36
CA LEU A 27 -1.46 0.99 -3.49
C LEU A 27 -0.42 1.88 -4.16
N LYS A 28 0.43 2.51 -3.34
CA LYS A 28 1.59 3.27 -3.82
C LYS A 28 2.87 2.57 -3.39
N ALA A 29 3.89 2.66 -4.25
CA ALA A 29 5.24 2.34 -3.84
C ALA A 29 5.72 3.35 -2.81
N ALA A 30 6.39 2.88 -1.76
CA ALA A 30 6.71 3.70 -0.61
C ALA A 30 8.10 3.41 -0.06
N ARG A 31 8.67 4.39 0.64
CA ARG A 31 9.99 4.29 1.27
C ARG A 31 9.98 4.83 2.69
N VAL A 32 10.75 4.17 3.55
CA VAL A 32 11.01 4.62 4.91
C VAL A 32 11.92 5.84 4.88
N ILE A 33 11.40 6.97 5.33
CA ILE A 33 12.12 8.25 5.43
C ILE A 33 12.85 8.29 6.77
N LYS A 34 12.19 7.86 7.86
CA LYS A 34 12.75 7.84 9.22
C LYS A 34 12.23 6.66 10.01
N VAL A 35 13.09 6.10 10.85
CA VAL A 35 12.71 5.16 11.91
C VAL A 35 12.65 5.96 13.21
N LEU A 36 11.51 5.87 13.90
CA LEU A 36 11.21 6.62 15.11
C LEU A 36 11.21 5.66 16.32
N PRO A 37 11.27 6.18 17.56
CA PRO A 37 11.16 5.36 18.76
C PRO A 37 9.86 4.55 18.81
N GLU A 38 9.84 3.52 19.67
CA GLU A 38 8.63 2.75 20.00
C GLU A 38 7.94 2.08 18.78
N GLY A 39 8.73 1.73 17.77
CA GLY A 39 8.23 1.00 16.61
C GLY A 39 7.51 1.86 15.58
N PHE A 40 7.56 3.20 15.68
CA PHE A 40 7.02 4.08 14.66
C PHE A 40 7.99 4.24 13.48
N VAL A 41 7.43 4.38 12.28
CA VAL A 41 8.15 4.65 11.04
C VAL A 41 7.46 5.77 10.29
N GLN A 42 8.24 6.71 9.77
CA GLN A 42 7.77 7.69 8.80
C GLN A 42 7.99 7.12 7.40
N VAL A 43 6.90 6.93 6.66
CA VAL A 43 6.88 6.32 5.33
C VAL A 43 6.18 7.28 4.39
N GLY A 44 6.72 7.48 3.19
CA GLY A 44 6.07 8.29 2.16
C GLY A 44 6.06 7.60 0.82
N PRO A 45 5.14 8.00 -0.08
CA PRO A 45 5.09 7.48 -1.44
C PRO A 45 6.37 7.86 -2.18
N GLU A 46 6.89 6.97 -3.01
CA GLU A 46 8.01 7.33 -3.86
C GLU A 46 7.62 8.46 -4.84
N GLY A 47 8.53 9.40 -5.07
CA GLY A 47 8.30 10.55 -5.95
C GLY A 47 8.65 11.88 -5.30
N ALA A 48 8.27 12.96 -5.97
CA ALA A 48 8.50 14.33 -5.49
C ALA A 48 7.79 14.61 -4.15
N ASP A 49 6.63 13.98 -3.95
CA ASP A 49 5.74 14.22 -2.82
C ASP A 49 6.06 13.35 -1.59
N ILE A 50 7.20 12.63 -1.61
CA ILE A 50 7.56 11.69 -0.53
C ILE A 50 7.54 12.32 0.86
N VAL A 51 7.91 13.60 0.99
CA VAL A 51 7.90 14.29 2.29
C VAL A 51 6.50 14.82 2.62
N THR A 52 5.83 15.44 1.66
CA THR A 52 4.52 16.10 1.88
C THR A 52 3.42 15.09 2.15
N ASP A 53 3.48 13.95 1.48
CA ASP A 53 2.47 12.89 1.55
C ASP A 53 2.94 11.76 2.49
N SER A 54 3.97 12.01 3.29
CA SER A 54 4.42 11.03 4.29
C SER A 54 3.45 10.91 5.45
N ILE A 55 3.36 9.69 5.97
CA ILE A 55 2.60 9.36 7.17
C ILE A 55 3.54 8.79 8.22
N ILE A 56 3.15 8.94 9.49
CA ILE A 56 3.79 8.25 10.60
C ILE A 56 2.87 7.14 11.07
N VAL A 57 3.37 5.92 11.06
CA VAL A 57 2.61 4.73 11.48
C VAL A 57 3.45 3.83 12.36
N HIS A 58 2.79 3.06 13.23
CA HIS A 58 3.46 1.98 13.92
C HIS A 58 3.79 0.84 12.94
N GLN A 59 4.92 0.17 13.11
CA GLN A 59 5.41 -0.92 12.25
C GLN A 59 4.43 -2.11 12.12
N SER A 60 3.53 -2.29 13.10
CA SER A 60 2.49 -3.32 13.05
C SER A 60 1.21 -2.85 12.32
N SER A 61 1.21 -1.67 11.74
CA SER A 61 0.03 -1.09 11.09
C SER A 61 -0.40 -1.94 9.89
N PRO A 62 -1.71 -2.15 9.69
CA PRO A 62 -2.22 -2.90 8.54
C PRO A 62 -2.26 -2.06 7.25
N ILE A 63 -1.61 -0.90 7.17
CA ILE A 63 -1.65 -0.09 5.94
C ILE A 63 -0.35 -0.14 5.13
N LEU A 64 0.63 -0.92 5.60
CA LEU A 64 1.85 -1.23 4.89
C LEU A 64 1.81 -2.67 4.39
N PHE A 65 2.42 -2.92 3.23
CA PHE A 65 2.40 -4.19 2.53
C PHE A 65 3.78 -4.53 1.96
N PRO A 66 4.13 -5.83 1.88
CA PRO A 66 5.37 -6.24 1.24
C PRO A 66 5.39 -5.90 -0.24
N VAL A 67 6.58 -5.70 -0.78
CA VAL A 67 6.80 -5.53 -2.23
C VAL A 67 6.22 -6.71 -2.99
N GLY A 68 5.30 -6.45 -3.92
CA GLY A 68 4.61 -7.46 -4.73
C GLY A 68 3.19 -7.78 -4.28
N TYR A 69 2.73 -7.29 -3.12
CA TYR A 69 1.38 -7.54 -2.62
C TYR A 69 0.30 -7.09 -3.62
N ALA A 70 0.45 -5.89 -4.20
CA ALA A 70 -0.47 -5.36 -5.19
C ALA A 70 -0.59 -6.29 -6.40
N LYS A 71 0.55 -6.74 -6.95
CA LYS A 71 0.59 -7.67 -8.08
C LYS A 71 -0.07 -9.01 -7.74
N GLU A 72 0.26 -9.58 -6.58
CA GLU A 72 -0.29 -10.86 -6.12
C GLU A 72 -1.82 -10.82 -6.02
N HIS A 73 -2.36 -9.71 -5.53
CA HIS A 73 -3.79 -9.58 -5.28
C HIS A 73 -4.53 -8.81 -6.38
N SER A 74 -3.90 -8.51 -7.52
CA SER A 74 -4.52 -7.75 -8.62
C SER A 74 -5.09 -6.41 -8.14
N ILE A 75 -4.27 -5.65 -7.42
CA ILE A 75 -4.48 -4.26 -7.03
C ILE A 75 -3.53 -3.40 -7.88
N THR A 76 -3.98 -2.23 -8.31
CA THR A 76 -3.13 -1.29 -9.05
C THR A 76 -2.05 -0.74 -8.13
N LEU A 77 -0.79 -0.85 -8.55
CA LEU A 77 0.34 -0.23 -7.88
C LEU A 77 0.78 1.02 -8.64
N GLN A 78 0.58 2.17 -8.03
CA GLN A 78 1.07 3.44 -8.57
C GLN A 78 2.57 3.59 -8.27
N GLY A 79 3.33 3.85 -9.34
CA GLY A 79 4.73 4.21 -9.25
C GLY A 79 4.99 5.66 -8.81
N PRO A 80 6.26 6.08 -8.76
CA PRO A 80 6.64 7.44 -8.42
C PRO A 80 6.10 8.46 -9.43
N LYS A 81 5.53 9.57 -8.95
CA LYS A 81 5.10 10.69 -9.81
C LYS A 81 6.27 11.62 -10.15
N GLY A 82 6.30 12.17 -11.38
CA GLY A 82 7.23 13.23 -11.83
C GLY A 82 8.15 12.85 -13.00
N ASP A 83 9.10 13.73 -13.34
CA ASP A 83 9.96 13.68 -14.55
C ASP A 83 10.87 12.43 -14.68
N ASN A 84 10.89 11.56 -13.68
CA ASN A 84 11.64 10.30 -13.66
C ASN A 84 10.70 9.10 -13.44
N VAL A 85 9.53 9.12 -14.07
CA VAL A 85 8.69 7.92 -14.22
C VAL A 85 9.47 6.83 -14.96
N ASP A 86 9.28 5.59 -14.52
CA ASP A 86 9.80 4.43 -15.21
C ASP A 86 9.06 4.30 -16.53
N LEU A 87 9.65 4.89 -17.57
CA LEU A 87 9.18 4.67 -18.91
C LEU A 87 9.41 3.19 -19.24
N ASP A 88 8.40 2.53 -19.79
CA ASP A 88 8.54 1.22 -20.40
C ASP A 88 9.52 1.29 -21.57
N GLU A 89 9.84 0.13 -22.16
CA GLU A 89 10.74 0.05 -23.32
C GLU A 89 10.28 0.85 -24.55
N ASN A 90 9.03 1.33 -24.55
CA ASN A 90 8.42 2.13 -25.62
C ASN A 90 8.38 3.63 -25.29
N GLY A 91 8.91 4.06 -24.14
CA GLY A 91 8.87 5.47 -23.72
C GLY A 91 7.51 5.92 -23.16
N SER A 92 6.61 4.97 -22.86
CA SER A 92 5.35 5.24 -22.16
C SER A 92 5.60 5.20 -20.67
N ALA A 93 5.09 6.18 -19.91
CA ALA A 93 4.98 6.01 -18.47
C ALA A 93 3.98 4.89 -18.24
N ASP A 94 4.45 3.66 -18.08
CA ASP A 94 3.59 2.63 -17.52
C ASP A 94 3.22 3.15 -16.12
N GLU A 95 1.94 3.42 -15.86
CA GLU A 95 1.48 3.81 -14.52
C GLU A 95 1.85 2.73 -13.47
N VAL A 96 2.17 1.53 -13.96
CA VAL A 96 2.50 0.33 -13.21
C VAL A 96 4.00 0.23 -12.96
N LEU A 97 4.40 0.36 -11.69
CA LEU A 97 5.80 0.24 -11.27
C LEU A 97 6.39 -1.18 -11.51
N ASN A 98 7.56 -1.25 -12.13
CA ASN A 98 8.39 -2.46 -12.14
C ASN A 98 9.44 -2.46 -11.02
N TRP A 99 9.18 -3.20 -9.94
CA TRP A 99 10.06 -3.29 -8.78
C TRP A 99 11.50 -3.73 -9.10
N VAL A 100 11.70 -4.65 -10.06
CA VAL A 100 13.05 -5.17 -10.38
C VAL A 100 13.92 -4.07 -10.97
N SER A 101 13.40 -3.37 -11.98
CA SER A 101 14.10 -2.27 -12.63
C SER A 101 14.29 -1.08 -11.68
N PHE A 102 13.26 -0.77 -10.89
CA PHE A 102 13.30 0.28 -9.88
C PHE A 102 14.39 0.07 -8.83
N LEU A 103 14.42 -1.11 -8.20
CA LEU A 103 15.41 -1.46 -7.20
C LEU A 103 16.84 -1.48 -7.78
N LYS A 104 17.00 -1.99 -9.00
CA LYS A 104 18.31 -1.99 -9.69
C LYS A 104 18.85 -0.58 -9.90
N ARG A 105 17.99 0.39 -10.25
CA ARG A 105 18.41 1.78 -10.48
C ARG A 105 18.64 2.55 -9.18
N LYS A 106 17.76 2.37 -8.18
CA LYS A 106 17.81 3.15 -6.94
C LYS A 106 18.76 2.57 -5.88
N GLY A 107 19.00 1.27 -5.89
CA GLY A 107 19.83 0.59 -4.90
C GLY A 107 19.18 0.45 -3.52
N TYR A 108 17.86 0.67 -3.41
CA TYR A 108 17.12 0.51 -2.17
C TYR A 108 16.95 -0.95 -1.76
N LYS A 109 16.61 -1.18 -0.49
CA LYS A 109 16.38 -2.53 0.06
C LYS A 109 14.90 -2.78 0.26
N ILE A 110 14.43 -3.97 -0.09
CA ILE A 110 13.06 -4.38 0.22
C ILE A 110 12.94 -4.60 1.75
N ALA A 111 11.90 -4.06 2.37
CA ALA A 111 11.54 -4.41 3.74
C ALA A 111 11.13 -5.89 3.81
N PRO A 112 11.69 -6.71 4.73
CA PRO A 112 11.34 -8.13 4.85
C PRO A 112 9.86 -8.40 5.13
N ASP A 113 9.30 -9.44 4.51
CA ASP A 113 7.86 -9.80 4.62
C ASP A 113 7.35 -9.97 6.06
N HIS A 114 8.20 -10.43 6.98
CA HIS A 114 7.84 -10.62 8.39
C HIS A 114 7.68 -9.31 9.18
N PHE A 115 7.97 -8.16 8.57
CA PHE A 115 7.72 -6.84 9.18
C PHE A 115 6.26 -6.41 9.05
N PHE A 116 5.53 -6.96 8.09
CA PHE A 116 4.19 -6.51 7.76
C PHE A 116 3.14 -7.25 8.58
N TYR A 117 1.98 -6.61 8.74
CA TYR A 117 0.83 -7.23 9.37
C TYR A 117 0.39 -8.49 8.60
N GLN A 118 0.56 -9.64 9.23
CA GLN A 118 0.15 -10.93 8.70
C GLN A 118 -1.28 -11.23 9.14
N THR A 119 -2.14 -11.57 8.19
CA THR A 119 -3.49 -12.09 8.46
C THR A 119 -3.61 -13.46 7.83
N ARG A 120 -4.34 -14.38 8.46
CA ARG A 120 -4.68 -15.64 7.80
C ARG A 120 -5.95 -15.41 7.00
N MET A 121 -6.06 -16.04 5.82
CA MET A 121 -7.30 -15.93 5.02
C MET A 121 -8.54 -16.40 5.80
N SER A 122 -8.38 -17.30 6.78
CA SER A 122 -9.45 -17.70 7.72
C SER A 122 -10.02 -16.54 8.54
N ASP A 123 -9.28 -15.45 8.67
CA ASP A 123 -9.60 -14.31 9.52
C ASP A 123 -10.36 -13.23 8.75
N VAL A 124 -10.59 -13.39 7.44
CA VAL A 124 -11.39 -12.50 6.60
C VAL A 124 -12.81 -13.07 6.48
N PRO A 125 -13.79 -12.63 7.29
CA PRO A 125 -15.11 -13.25 7.39
C PRO A 125 -16.07 -12.80 6.26
N PHE A 126 -15.53 -12.31 5.15
CA PHE A 126 -16.30 -11.70 4.07
C PHE A 126 -16.28 -12.58 2.82
N THR A 127 -17.36 -12.52 2.05
CA THR A 127 -17.45 -13.09 0.71
C THR A 127 -17.94 -12.02 -0.25
N MET A 128 -17.51 -12.11 -1.52
CA MET A 128 -17.99 -11.21 -2.57
C MET A 128 -19.53 -11.25 -2.66
N GLY A 129 -20.15 -10.08 -2.79
CA GLY A 129 -21.60 -9.91 -2.80
C GLY A 129 -22.26 -9.84 -1.42
N MET A 130 -21.51 -9.97 -0.32
CA MET A 130 -22.06 -9.78 1.02
C MET A 130 -22.44 -8.31 1.23
N HIS A 131 -23.62 -8.07 1.80
CA HIS A 131 -24.09 -6.73 2.17
C HIS A 131 -23.72 -6.39 3.61
N LEU A 132 -23.41 -5.12 3.87
CA LEU A 132 -23.01 -4.58 5.17
C LEU A 132 -23.31 -3.08 5.26
N GLU A 133 -23.07 -2.50 6.43
CA GLU A 133 -23.05 -1.05 6.61
C GLU A 133 -21.59 -0.58 6.75
N ALA A 134 -21.19 0.43 5.98
CA ALA A 134 -19.83 0.98 6.01
C ALA A 134 -19.85 2.50 6.11
N ILE A 135 -18.79 3.08 6.69
CA ILE A 135 -18.61 4.53 6.74
C ILE A 135 -17.95 4.98 5.44
N ASP A 136 -18.67 5.78 4.66
CA ASP A 136 -18.13 6.53 3.53
C ASP A 136 -17.17 7.60 4.06
N GLN A 137 -15.88 7.49 3.71
CA GLN A 137 -14.85 8.39 4.23
C GLN A 137 -14.96 9.81 3.67
N ASN A 138 -15.60 10.02 2.51
CA ASN A 138 -15.77 11.34 1.91
C ASN A 138 -16.90 12.10 2.62
N GLY A 139 -18.02 11.41 2.87
CA GLY A 139 -19.18 11.99 3.56
C GLY A 139 -19.15 11.88 5.09
N LYS A 140 -18.29 11.01 5.65
CA LYS A 140 -18.30 10.58 7.06
C LYS A 140 -19.67 10.08 7.53
N VAL A 141 -20.40 9.40 6.64
CA VAL A 141 -21.75 8.87 6.89
C VAL A 141 -21.78 7.36 6.76
N LEU A 142 -22.62 6.71 7.58
CA LEU A 142 -22.92 5.29 7.47
C LEU A 142 -23.84 5.05 6.28
N ARG A 143 -23.52 4.06 5.43
CA ARG A 143 -24.28 3.74 4.23
C ARG A 143 -24.39 2.22 4.03
N PRO A 144 -25.48 1.74 3.40
CA PRO A 144 -25.55 0.39 2.87
C PRO A 144 -24.46 0.18 1.82
N ALA A 145 -23.79 -0.97 1.87
CA ALA A 145 -22.69 -1.28 0.99
C ALA A 145 -22.58 -2.78 0.70
N THR A 146 -21.87 -3.09 -0.36
CA THR A 146 -21.65 -4.45 -0.86
C THR A 146 -20.15 -4.72 -0.97
N VAL A 147 -19.71 -5.92 -0.57
CA VAL A 147 -18.35 -6.42 -0.81
C VAL A 147 -18.15 -6.69 -2.30
N LYS A 148 -17.38 -5.83 -2.97
CA LYS A 148 -17.12 -5.91 -4.42
C LYS A 148 -15.95 -6.82 -4.77
N ALA A 149 -14.93 -6.85 -3.92
CA ALA A 149 -13.79 -7.73 -4.11
C ALA A 149 -13.08 -8.02 -2.78
N ILE A 150 -12.35 -9.14 -2.77
CA ILE A 150 -11.45 -9.52 -1.68
C ILE A 150 -10.05 -9.65 -2.28
N LYS A 151 -9.11 -8.87 -1.77
CA LYS A 151 -7.78 -8.64 -2.33
C LYS A 151 -6.73 -8.93 -1.25
N GLY A 152 -6.55 -10.22 -0.96
CA GLY A 152 -5.84 -10.68 0.23
C GLY A 152 -6.61 -10.30 1.49
N ARG A 153 -6.00 -9.48 2.34
CA ARG A 153 -6.63 -8.95 3.56
C ARG A 153 -7.42 -7.64 3.36
N LEU A 154 -7.46 -7.12 2.13
CA LEU A 154 -8.23 -5.92 1.79
C LEU A 154 -9.58 -6.30 1.21
N VAL A 155 -10.59 -5.54 1.60
CA VAL A 155 -11.97 -5.71 1.13
C VAL A 155 -12.36 -4.44 0.40
N LEU A 156 -12.71 -4.56 -0.88
CA LEU A 156 -13.24 -3.45 -1.66
C LEU A 156 -14.73 -3.33 -1.36
N ILE A 157 -15.13 -2.17 -0.89
CA ILE A 157 -16.51 -1.85 -0.51
C ILE A 157 -17.08 -0.89 -1.56
N GLY A 158 -18.19 -1.27 -2.18
CA GLY A 158 -18.98 -0.38 -3.03
C GLY A 158 -20.25 0.05 -2.30
N PHE A 159 -20.57 1.34 -2.32
CA PHE A 159 -21.78 1.85 -1.67
C PHE A 159 -23.00 1.69 -2.57
N ASP A 160 -24.08 1.13 -2.02
CA ASP A 160 -25.26 0.78 -2.81
C ASP A 160 -25.98 2.05 -3.31
N GLY A 161 -26.35 2.07 -4.59
CA GLY A 161 -27.04 3.21 -5.22
C GLY A 161 -26.12 4.32 -5.75
N TRP A 162 -24.81 4.10 -5.78
CA TRP A 162 -23.82 5.00 -6.36
C TRP A 162 -23.05 4.26 -7.48
N GLU A 163 -22.67 4.98 -8.54
CA GLU A 163 -21.79 4.42 -9.57
C GLU A 163 -20.37 4.22 -9.01
N GLU A 164 -19.66 3.24 -9.57
CA GLU A 164 -18.26 2.90 -9.21
C GLU A 164 -17.26 3.88 -9.81
#